data_AF-A0A1M6NG94-F1
#
_entry.id   AF-A0A1M6NG94-F1
#
_cell.length_a   1.000
_cell.length_b   1.000
_cell.length_c   1.000
_cell.angle_alpha   90.00
_cell.angle_beta   90.00
_cell.angle_gamma   90.00
#
_symmetry.space_group_name_H-M   'P 1'
#
loop_
_entity.id
_entity.type
_entity.pdbx_description
1 polymer ?
#
loop_
_entity_poly.entity_id
_entity_poly.type
_entity_poly.pdbx_seq_one_letter_code
_entity_poly.pdbx_strand_id
1 'polypeptide(L)'
;MTTETETNELQDLATSVFSDADAEGSGFDAALWSTLEETGLARLTLPEEVGGSGAGFVESAVVLGAAGEFAGRVPLVETDLTAGWLLHTAGIPLPDGPLTLATADLDVDRTARRAAGTLRRVPWARSAAGIVVLAGDAVLLIDPAGVEITDGTNVAEEPRDTVTVDGAITVAGVDDRVGSELRLRGAFGRAALLAGAARGALTAAVQYAGERIQFGRPIGRFQAIQQQLALAAGEVAAAQSAVAVAARKIDRAGFGDAEVQLAVAAAKSRTSEAAGVVARIAHQVHGAIGFTREHRLRLTTTRLWAWRDEDGSEAEWNDLVGRLALEAGPAGLWPMVVGTP
;
A
#
# COMPACT_ATOMS: atom_id res chain seq x y z
N MET A 1 -3.26 10.12 -21.22
CA MET A 1 -2.00 10.72 -20.75
C MET A 1 -2.40 11.99 -20.02
N THR A 2 -2.59 11.85 -18.72
CA THR A 2 -3.03 12.91 -17.80
C THR A 2 -2.03 14.05 -17.83
N THR A 3 -2.52 15.28 -17.83
CA THR A 3 -1.68 16.48 -17.82
C THR A 3 -1.11 16.71 -16.42
N GLU A 4 0.01 17.42 -16.33
CA GLU A 4 0.62 17.80 -15.03
C GLU A 4 -0.37 18.60 -14.17
N THR A 5 -1.24 19.39 -14.79
CA THR A 5 -2.32 20.13 -14.13
C THR A 5 -3.36 19.21 -13.49
N GLU A 6 -3.87 18.21 -14.22
CA GLU A 6 -4.84 17.24 -13.69
C GLU A 6 -4.25 16.41 -12.54
N THR A 7 -2.95 16.08 -12.62
CA THR A 7 -2.25 15.37 -11.53
C THR A 7 -2.16 16.23 -10.26
N ASN A 8 -1.92 17.54 -10.41
CA ASN A 8 -1.88 18.47 -9.28
C ASN A 8 -3.27 18.66 -8.65
N GLU A 9 -4.32 18.78 -9.46
CA GLU A 9 -5.71 18.86 -8.97
C GLU A 9 -6.11 17.60 -8.20
N LEU A 10 -5.74 16.41 -8.71
CA LEU A 10 -5.94 15.14 -8.00
C LEU A 10 -5.19 15.11 -6.67
N GLN A 11 -3.95 15.61 -6.64
CA GLN A 11 -3.16 15.67 -5.41
C GLN A 11 -3.81 16.57 -4.36
N ASP A 12 -4.32 17.73 -4.76
CA ASP A 12 -5.01 18.65 -3.87
C ASP A 12 -6.31 18.02 -3.33
N LEU A 13 -7.10 17.39 -4.21
CA LEU A 13 -8.31 16.67 -3.82
C LEU A 13 -8.01 15.53 -2.82
N ALA A 14 -7.05 14.66 -3.15
CA ALA A 14 -6.69 13.53 -2.29
C ALA A 14 -6.17 14.02 -0.93
N THR A 15 -5.30 15.04 -0.93
CA THR A 15 -4.79 15.64 0.30
C THR A 15 -5.93 16.17 1.16
N SER A 16 -6.86 16.92 0.57
CA SER A 16 -8.04 17.46 1.25
C SER A 16 -8.89 16.35 1.88
N VAL A 17 -9.23 15.31 1.10
CA VAL A 17 -10.07 14.20 1.57
C VAL A 17 -9.44 13.46 2.75
N PHE A 18 -8.14 13.15 2.67
CA PHE A 18 -7.48 12.41 3.75
C PHE A 18 -7.08 13.27 4.96
N SER A 19 -6.80 14.56 4.77
CA SER A 19 -6.48 15.45 5.90
C SER A 19 -7.70 15.74 6.78
N ASP A 20 -8.89 15.73 6.18
CA ASP A 20 -10.17 15.98 6.87
C ASP A 20 -10.71 14.74 7.58
N ALA A 21 -10.15 13.56 7.31
CA ALA A 21 -10.58 12.29 7.89
C ALA A 21 -10.32 12.19 9.39
N ASP A 22 -11.15 11.41 10.08
CA ASP A 22 -10.95 11.12 11.50
C ASP A 22 -9.73 10.21 11.68
N ALA A 23 -8.65 10.77 12.19
CA ALA A 23 -7.44 10.02 12.46
C ALA A 23 -7.37 9.42 13.88
N GLU A 24 -8.33 9.72 14.76
CA GLU A 24 -8.32 9.27 16.17
C GLU A 24 -9.17 8.02 16.39
N GLY A 25 -10.10 7.70 15.48
CA GLY A 25 -10.85 6.46 15.50
C GLY A 25 -9.98 5.20 15.32
N SER A 26 -10.58 4.04 15.62
CA SER A 26 -10.00 2.72 15.38
C SER A 26 -10.80 1.93 14.35
N GLY A 27 -10.19 0.94 13.70
CA GLY A 27 -10.85 0.16 12.66
C GLY A 27 -11.17 0.97 11.40
N PHE A 28 -12.10 0.46 10.60
CA PHE A 28 -12.50 0.99 9.30
C PHE A 28 -13.21 2.34 9.42
N ASP A 29 -12.77 3.32 8.61
CA ASP A 29 -13.41 4.63 8.52
C ASP A 29 -14.46 4.65 7.40
N ALA A 30 -15.71 4.37 7.77
CA ALA A 30 -16.83 4.31 6.82
C ALA A 30 -17.17 5.68 6.20
N ALA A 31 -16.92 6.78 6.93
CA ALA A 31 -17.19 8.13 6.41
C ALA A 31 -16.18 8.48 5.32
N LEU A 32 -14.89 8.26 5.60
CA LEU A 32 -13.83 8.40 4.60
C LEU A 32 -14.08 7.49 3.39
N TRP A 33 -14.48 6.24 3.62
CA TRP A 33 -14.81 5.33 2.52
C TRP A 33 -15.93 5.86 1.63
N SER A 34 -17.05 6.34 2.20
CA SER A 34 -18.15 6.94 1.44
C SER A 34 -17.66 8.11 0.59
N THR A 35 -16.84 9.00 1.16
CA THR A 35 -16.25 10.13 0.42
C THR A 35 -15.36 9.66 -0.72
N LEU A 36 -14.57 8.60 -0.53
CA LEU A 36 -13.71 8.04 -1.58
C LEU A 36 -14.52 7.40 -2.71
N GLU A 37 -15.65 6.75 -2.41
CA GLU A 37 -16.56 6.23 -3.43
C GLU A 37 -17.24 7.36 -4.20
N GLU A 38 -17.78 8.37 -3.50
CA GLU A 38 -18.46 9.53 -4.10
C GLU A 38 -17.53 10.35 -5.01
N THR A 39 -16.25 10.41 -4.68
CA THR A 39 -15.22 11.15 -5.44
C THR A 39 -14.49 10.31 -6.48
N GLY A 40 -14.79 9.00 -6.58
CA GLY A 40 -14.14 8.09 -7.54
C GLY A 40 -12.68 7.74 -7.20
N LEU A 41 -12.25 7.98 -5.96
CA LEU A 41 -10.89 7.70 -5.48
C LEU A 41 -10.73 6.27 -4.92
N ALA A 42 -11.84 5.56 -4.68
CA ALA A 42 -11.82 4.20 -4.12
C ALA A 42 -11.34 3.12 -5.12
N ARG A 43 -11.53 3.35 -6.43
CA ARG A 43 -11.26 2.38 -7.51
C ARG A 43 -10.67 3.07 -8.74
N LEU A 44 -9.41 3.51 -8.65
CA LEU A 44 -8.79 4.33 -9.68
C LEU A 44 -8.38 3.55 -10.92
N THR A 45 -7.72 2.40 -10.72
CA THR A 45 -7.05 1.66 -11.80
C THR A 45 -7.95 0.65 -12.50
N LEU A 46 -9.13 0.38 -11.92
CA LEU A 46 -10.14 -0.44 -12.55
C LEU A 46 -10.81 0.27 -13.75
N PRO A 47 -11.21 -0.48 -14.79
CA PRO A 47 -11.96 0.09 -15.91
C PRO A 47 -13.33 0.67 -15.50
N GLU A 48 -13.80 1.69 -16.23
CA GLU A 48 -15.08 2.35 -15.98
C GLU A 48 -16.28 1.39 -16.10
N GLU A 49 -16.21 0.41 -17.01
CA GLU A 49 -17.28 -0.58 -17.22
C GLU A 49 -17.54 -1.48 -16.00
N VAL A 50 -16.59 -1.56 -15.05
CA VAL A 50 -16.73 -2.30 -13.79
C VAL A 50 -16.73 -1.39 -12.56
N GLY A 51 -17.02 -0.10 -12.76
CA GLY A 51 -17.17 0.87 -11.68
C GLY A 51 -15.85 1.42 -11.14
N GLY A 52 -14.77 1.38 -11.92
CA GLY A 52 -13.55 2.15 -11.65
C GLY A 52 -13.51 3.49 -12.36
N SER A 53 -12.41 4.22 -12.20
CA SER A 53 -12.18 5.53 -12.83
C SER A 53 -11.29 5.47 -14.07
N GLY A 54 -10.75 4.30 -14.43
CA GLY A 54 -9.89 4.12 -15.62
C GLY A 54 -8.56 4.88 -15.58
N ALA A 55 -8.14 5.36 -14.41
CA ALA A 55 -6.91 6.11 -14.21
C ALA A 55 -5.66 5.20 -14.19
N GLY A 56 -4.48 5.81 -14.29
CA GLY A 56 -3.21 5.11 -14.25
C GLY A 56 -2.67 4.88 -12.83
N PHE A 57 -1.51 4.25 -12.78
CA PHE A 57 -0.74 4.00 -11.58
C PHE A 57 -0.04 5.26 -11.08
N VAL A 58 0.18 6.27 -11.93
CA VAL A 58 0.62 7.61 -11.47
C VAL A 58 -0.44 8.24 -10.57
N GLU A 59 -1.70 8.26 -10.99
CA GLU A 59 -2.82 8.77 -10.19
C GLU A 59 -3.03 7.94 -8.92
N SER A 60 -2.96 6.62 -9.04
CA SER A 60 -3.02 5.71 -7.88
C SER A 60 -1.92 6.01 -6.85
N ALA A 61 -0.68 6.25 -7.28
CA ALA A 61 0.43 6.59 -6.39
C ALA A 61 0.19 7.90 -5.63
N VAL A 62 -0.45 8.89 -6.26
CA VAL A 62 -0.82 10.16 -5.61
C VAL A 62 -1.80 9.92 -4.48
N VAL A 63 -2.88 9.17 -4.74
CA VAL A 63 -3.95 8.91 -3.78
C VAL A 63 -3.47 8.01 -2.64
N LEU A 64 -2.72 6.94 -2.96
CA LEU A 64 -2.10 6.08 -1.94
C LEU A 64 -1.03 6.83 -1.13
N GLY A 65 -0.28 7.74 -1.74
CA GLY A 65 0.67 8.60 -1.04
C GLY A 65 -0.02 9.49 -0.01
N ALA A 66 -1.15 10.11 -0.36
CA ALA A 66 -1.97 10.89 0.57
C ALA A 66 -2.56 10.01 1.68
N ALA A 67 -3.13 8.84 1.33
CA ALA A 67 -3.65 7.89 2.30
C ALA A 67 -2.58 7.46 3.33
N GLY A 68 -1.35 7.21 2.88
CA GLY A 68 -0.22 6.89 3.75
C GLY A 68 0.17 8.05 4.66
N GLU A 69 0.27 9.27 4.12
CA GLU A 69 0.68 10.47 4.86
C GLU A 69 -0.26 10.80 6.02
N PHE A 70 -1.55 10.73 5.78
CA PHE A 70 -2.59 11.04 6.76
C PHE A 70 -3.08 9.80 7.52
N ALA A 71 -2.43 8.65 7.32
CA ALA A 71 -2.75 7.40 8.00
C ALA A 71 -4.21 6.96 7.83
N GLY A 72 -4.73 7.06 6.60
CA GLY A 72 -6.09 6.67 6.23
C GLY A 72 -6.42 5.23 6.63
N ARG A 73 -7.65 5.01 7.10
CA ARG A 73 -8.12 3.73 7.66
C ARG A 73 -9.07 3.00 6.70
N VAL A 74 -8.59 2.79 5.47
CA VAL A 74 -9.37 2.25 4.35
C VAL A 74 -8.56 1.26 3.49
N PRO A 75 -9.20 0.23 2.91
CA PRO A 75 -8.54 -0.84 2.16
C PRO A 75 -8.34 -0.50 0.66
N LEU A 76 -7.62 0.58 0.32
CA LEU A 76 -7.51 1.03 -1.08
C LEU A 76 -6.70 0.09 -1.98
N VAL A 77 -5.55 -0.40 -1.50
CA VAL A 77 -4.70 -1.34 -2.27
C VAL A 77 -5.42 -2.68 -2.40
N GLU A 78 -6.04 -3.13 -1.31
CA GLU A 78 -6.87 -4.33 -1.31
C GLU A 78 -8.02 -4.19 -2.32
N THR A 79 -8.74 -3.08 -2.30
CA THR A 79 -9.96 -2.93 -3.11
C THR A 79 -9.67 -2.76 -4.59
N ASP A 80 -8.78 -1.85 -4.96
CA ASP A 80 -8.55 -1.48 -6.36
C ASP A 80 -7.45 -2.34 -6.99
N LEU A 81 -6.23 -2.23 -6.47
CA LEU A 81 -5.03 -2.75 -7.12
C LEU A 81 -4.97 -4.27 -7.13
N THR A 82 -5.60 -4.92 -6.14
CA THR A 82 -5.45 -6.36 -5.91
C THR A 82 -6.78 -7.10 -6.06
N ALA A 83 -7.66 -7.08 -5.06
CA ALA A 83 -8.91 -7.85 -5.06
C ALA A 83 -9.81 -7.48 -6.25
N GLY A 84 -10.03 -6.18 -6.50
CA GLY A 84 -10.81 -5.70 -7.62
C GLY A 84 -10.22 -6.10 -8.97
N TRP A 85 -8.92 -5.87 -9.17
CA TRP A 85 -8.21 -6.32 -10.38
C TRP A 85 -8.32 -7.84 -10.58
N LEU A 86 -8.21 -8.61 -9.51
CA LEU A 86 -8.25 -10.07 -9.56
C LEU A 86 -9.65 -10.57 -9.95
N LEU A 87 -10.71 -10.00 -9.38
CA LEU A 87 -12.09 -10.30 -9.76
C LEU A 87 -12.37 -9.94 -11.21
N HIS A 88 -11.96 -8.74 -11.65
CA HIS A 88 -12.09 -8.30 -13.03
C HIS A 88 -11.38 -9.26 -14.01
N THR A 89 -10.14 -9.62 -13.70
CA THR A 89 -9.33 -10.56 -14.51
C THR A 89 -9.98 -11.95 -14.58
N ALA A 90 -10.60 -12.39 -13.50
CA ALA A 90 -11.30 -13.68 -13.42
C ALA A 90 -12.72 -13.66 -14.02
N GLY A 91 -13.21 -12.50 -14.47
CA GLY A 91 -14.58 -12.33 -14.96
C GLY A 91 -15.65 -12.50 -13.87
N ILE A 92 -15.29 -12.33 -12.60
CA ILE A 92 -16.23 -12.38 -11.48
C ILE A 92 -16.75 -10.95 -11.24
N PRO A 93 -18.07 -10.73 -11.17
CA PRO A 93 -18.63 -9.41 -10.88
C PRO A 93 -18.13 -8.86 -9.55
N LEU A 94 -17.76 -7.58 -9.53
CA LEU A 94 -17.27 -6.91 -8.32
C LEU A 94 -18.45 -6.55 -7.41
N PRO A 95 -18.42 -6.92 -6.12
CA PRO A 95 -19.34 -6.37 -5.13
C PRO A 95 -19.17 -4.85 -4.98
N ASP A 96 -20.23 -4.16 -4.54
CA ASP A 96 -20.13 -2.77 -4.08
C ASP A 96 -19.42 -2.72 -2.72
N GLY A 97 -18.75 -1.60 -2.42
CA GLY A 97 -18.04 -1.41 -1.15
C GLY A 97 -16.58 -1.88 -1.15
N PRO A 98 -15.96 -1.92 0.04
CA PRO A 98 -14.55 -2.28 0.19
C PRO A 98 -14.33 -3.77 -0.07
N LEU A 99 -13.21 -4.12 -0.69
CA LEU A 99 -12.81 -5.52 -0.86
C LEU A 99 -11.54 -5.83 -0.08
N THR A 100 -11.28 -7.11 0.12
CA THR A 100 -10.02 -7.60 0.67
C THR A 100 -9.43 -8.74 -0.14
N LEU A 101 -8.13 -8.95 -0.02
CA LEU A 101 -7.39 -10.03 -0.64
C LEU A 101 -6.74 -10.94 0.41
N ALA A 102 -6.76 -12.24 0.15
CA ALA A 102 -5.84 -13.20 0.73
C ALA A 102 -5.22 -14.11 -0.35
N THR A 103 -4.02 -14.61 -0.09
CA THR A 103 -3.41 -15.69 -0.88
C THR A 103 -3.19 -16.87 0.06
N ALA A 104 -3.82 -18.01 -0.23
CA ALA A 104 -3.72 -19.19 0.62
C ALA A 104 -4.14 -20.45 -0.15
N ASP A 105 -3.63 -21.59 0.31
CA ASP A 105 -4.16 -22.89 -0.10
C ASP A 105 -5.44 -23.17 0.69
N LEU A 106 -6.55 -23.35 -0.03
CA LEU A 106 -7.83 -23.80 0.52
C LEU A 106 -8.20 -25.14 -0.14
N ASP A 107 -8.99 -25.95 0.55
CA ASP A 107 -9.64 -27.10 -0.06
C ASP A 107 -10.80 -26.60 -0.91
N VAL A 108 -10.68 -26.67 -2.24
CA VAL A 108 -11.64 -26.06 -3.19
C VAL A 108 -12.28 -27.14 -4.05
N ASP A 109 -13.59 -27.32 -3.89
CA ASP A 109 -14.42 -28.07 -4.82
C ASP A 109 -15.06 -27.08 -5.83
N ARG A 110 -14.46 -26.99 -7.02
CA ARG A 110 -14.94 -26.12 -8.10
C ARG A 110 -16.31 -26.54 -8.65
N THR A 111 -16.66 -27.82 -8.58
CA THR A 111 -17.93 -28.35 -9.10
C THR A 111 -19.06 -28.07 -8.11
N ALA A 112 -18.84 -28.35 -6.81
CA ALA A 112 -19.78 -28.02 -5.76
C ALA A 112 -19.78 -26.52 -5.40
N ARG A 113 -18.80 -25.76 -5.89
CA ARG A 113 -18.55 -24.35 -5.56
C ARG A 113 -18.49 -24.14 -4.05
N ARG A 114 -17.65 -24.94 -3.41
CA ARG A 114 -17.39 -24.84 -1.97
C ARG A 114 -15.90 -24.75 -1.71
N ALA A 115 -15.54 -24.04 -0.65
CA ALA A 115 -14.19 -24.06 -0.10
C ALA A 115 -14.22 -24.33 1.40
N ALA A 116 -13.15 -24.95 1.89
CA ALA A 116 -12.87 -25.11 3.30
C ALA A 116 -11.42 -24.74 3.63
N GLY A 117 -11.21 -24.10 4.78
CA GLY A 117 -9.87 -23.79 5.29
C GLY A 117 -9.81 -22.53 6.14
N THR A 118 -8.60 -22.05 6.39
CA THR A 118 -8.38 -20.89 7.26
C THR A 118 -7.42 -19.90 6.61
N LEU A 119 -7.88 -18.67 6.46
CA LEU A 119 -7.08 -17.54 6.02
C LEU A 119 -6.62 -16.78 7.26
N ARG A 120 -5.32 -16.45 7.34
CA ARG A 120 -4.75 -15.75 8.50
C ARG A 120 -4.35 -14.34 8.11
N ARG A 121 -4.55 -13.42 9.05
CA ARG A 121 -4.15 -12.01 8.93
C ARG A 121 -4.74 -11.32 7.69
N VAL A 122 -5.96 -11.67 7.31
CA VAL A 122 -6.67 -11.06 6.18
C VAL A 122 -6.95 -9.59 6.50
N PRO A 123 -6.43 -8.63 5.72
CA PRO A 123 -6.60 -7.21 6.02
C PRO A 123 -8.07 -6.83 5.91
N TRP A 124 -8.60 -6.09 6.88
CA TRP A 124 -9.95 -5.50 6.79
C TRP A 124 -11.11 -6.49 6.58
N ALA A 125 -10.94 -7.80 6.81
CA ALA A 125 -11.93 -8.81 6.44
C ALA A 125 -13.29 -8.57 7.09
N ARG A 126 -13.32 -8.15 8.36
CA ARG A 126 -14.56 -7.83 9.08
C ARG A 126 -15.34 -6.62 8.54
N SER A 127 -14.72 -5.83 7.67
CA SER A 127 -15.30 -4.60 7.09
C SER A 127 -15.43 -4.68 5.57
N ALA A 128 -14.87 -5.70 4.93
CA ALA A 128 -14.99 -5.93 3.51
C ALA A 128 -16.42 -6.35 3.14
N ALA A 129 -16.86 -5.98 1.94
CA ALA A 129 -18.06 -6.50 1.28
C ALA A 129 -17.77 -7.80 0.51
N GLY A 130 -16.51 -8.10 0.24
CA GLY A 130 -16.09 -9.34 -0.41
C GLY A 130 -14.66 -9.73 -0.02
N ILE A 131 -14.47 -11.00 0.32
CA ILE A 131 -13.14 -11.59 0.58
C ILE A 131 -12.72 -12.33 -0.68
N VAL A 132 -11.71 -11.79 -1.36
CA VAL A 132 -11.16 -12.37 -2.58
C VAL A 132 -9.94 -13.21 -2.22
N VAL A 133 -9.87 -14.43 -2.74
CA VAL A 133 -8.78 -15.36 -2.46
C VAL A 133 -8.15 -15.83 -3.76
N LEU A 134 -6.82 -15.72 -3.88
CA LEU A 134 -6.07 -16.48 -4.88
C LEU A 134 -5.60 -17.79 -4.23
N ALA A 135 -6.18 -18.91 -4.69
CA ALA A 135 -5.86 -20.27 -4.25
C ALA A 135 -5.33 -21.09 -5.43
N GLY A 136 -4.00 -21.13 -5.58
CA GLY A 136 -3.36 -21.70 -6.77
C GLY A 136 -3.75 -20.93 -8.04
N ASP A 137 -4.35 -21.63 -9.01
CA ASP A 137 -4.91 -21.10 -10.26
C ASP A 137 -6.39 -20.70 -10.14
N ALA A 138 -6.96 -20.66 -8.93
CA ALA A 138 -8.35 -20.30 -8.69
C ALA A 138 -8.48 -18.94 -8.02
N VAL A 139 -9.37 -18.09 -8.54
CA VAL A 139 -9.86 -16.90 -7.85
C VAL A 139 -11.20 -17.23 -7.21
N LEU A 140 -11.29 -16.99 -5.91
CA LEU A 140 -12.50 -17.19 -5.12
C LEU A 140 -13.04 -15.83 -4.68
N LEU A 141 -14.36 -15.68 -4.69
CA LEU A 141 -15.07 -14.62 -3.98
C LEU A 141 -15.94 -15.26 -2.90
N ILE A 142 -15.70 -14.84 -1.66
CA ILE A 142 -16.37 -15.31 -0.46
C ILE A 142 -17.16 -14.15 0.14
N ASP A 143 -18.43 -14.42 0.47
CA ASP A 143 -19.28 -13.49 1.21
C ASP A 143 -18.86 -13.49 2.69
N PRO A 144 -18.41 -12.35 3.25
CA PRO A 144 -18.06 -12.21 4.66
C PRO A 144 -19.17 -12.65 5.63
N ALA A 145 -20.45 -12.51 5.24
CA ALA A 145 -21.58 -12.92 6.08
C ALA A 145 -21.73 -14.45 6.19
N GLY A 146 -21.10 -15.20 5.28
CA GLY A 146 -21.14 -16.66 5.22
C GLY A 146 -19.97 -17.36 5.92
N VAL A 147 -19.09 -16.62 6.60
CA VAL A 147 -17.87 -17.15 7.22
C VAL A 147 -17.68 -16.66 8.65
N GLU A 148 -16.87 -17.38 9.42
CA GLU A 148 -16.48 -16.94 10.76
C GLU A 148 -15.24 -16.05 10.66
N ILE A 149 -15.35 -14.84 11.22
CA ILE A 149 -14.25 -13.87 11.27
C ILE A 149 -13.86 -13.66 12.73
N THR A 150 -12.62 -14.02 13.06
CA THR A 150 -12.01 -13.73 14.35
C THR A 150 -11.13 -12.50 14.23
N ASP A 151 -11.42 -11.53 15.08
CA ASP A 151 -10.72 -10.26 15.16
C ASP A 151 -9.22 -10.40 15.41
N GLY A 152 -8.40 -9.78 14.56
CA GLY A 152 -6.98 -9.58 14.79
C GLY A 152 -6.51 -8.21 14.34
N THR A 153 -5.31 -7.80 14.74
CA THR A 153 -4.70 -6.53 14.32
C THR A 153 -3.21 -6.66 14.02
N ASN A 154 -2.65 -5.72 13.25
CA ASN A 154 -1.20 -5.51 13.16
C ASN A 154 -0.72 -4.54 14.24
N VAL A 155 0.58 -4.22 14.22
CA VAL A 155 1.22 -3.25 15.14
C VAL A 155 0.72 -1.81 14.96
N ALA A 156 0.06 -1.51 13.84
CA ALA A 156 -0.59 -0.24 13.55
C ALA A 156 -2.07 -0.19 13.98
N GLU A 157 -2.54 -1.22 14.69
CA GLU A 157 -3.94 -1.37 15.11
C GLU A 157 -4.91 -1.49 13.92
N GLU A 158 -4.41 -1.82 12.72
CA GLU A 158 -5.24 -2.09 11.55
C GLU A 158 -5.75 -3.53 11.58
N PRO A 159 -7.02 -3.80 11.19
CA PRO A 159 -7.58 -5.14 11.17
C PRO A 159 -6.76 -6.12 10.32
N ARG A 160 -6.41 -7.26 10.91
CA ARG A 160 -5.73 -8.41 10.31
C ARG A 160 -6.37 -9.67 10.86
N ASP A 161 -7.54 -9.98 10.32
CA ASP A 161 -8.46 -10.96 10.89
C ASP A 161 -8.08 -12.39 10.49
N THR A 162 -8.60 -13.36 11.23
CA THR A 162 -8.57 -14.77 10.81
C THR A 162 -9.96 -15.12 10.28
N VAL A 163 -10.02 -15.69 9.07
CA VAL A 163 -11.28 -16.07 8.42
C VAL A 163 -11.30 -17.59 8.29
N THR A 164 -12.29 -18.23 8.91
CA THR A 164 -12.56 -19.66 8.75
C THR A 164 -13.63 -19.83 7.68
N VAL A 165 -13.26 -20.49 6.59
CA VAL A 165 -14.12 -20.75 5.44
C VAL A 165 -14.60 -22.19 5.53
N ASP A 166 -15.92 -22.39 5.48
CA ASP A 166 -16.57 -23.68 5.22
C ASP A 166 -17.93 -23.39 4.56
N GLY A 167 -17.90 -23.13 3.25
CA GLY A 167 -19.06 -22.49 2.65
C GLY A 167 -19.06 -22.45 1.13
N ALA A 168 -20.15 -21.89 0.62
CA ALA A 168 -20.31 -21.61 -0.79
C ALA A 168 -19.37 -20.46 -1.21
N ILE A 169 -18.88 -20.55 -2.44
CA ILE A 169 -17.99 -19.55 -3.03
C ILE A 169 -18.45 -19.24 -4.46
N THR A 170 -18.05 -18.09 -4.98
CA THR A 170 -17.90 -17.92 -6.42
C THR A 170 -16.47 -18.25 -6.80
N VAL A 171 -16.26 -18.98 -7.90
CA VAL A 171 -14.92 -19.45 -8.30
C VAL A 171 -14.76 -19.36 -9.81
N ALA A 172 -13.57 -18.91 -10.23
CA ALA A 172 -13.12 -18.93 -11.62
C ALA A 172 -11.63 -19.31 -11.69
N GLY A 173 -11.22 -19.91 -12.80
CA GLY A 173 -9.81 -20.21 -13.06
C GLY A 173 -9.10 -19.01 -13.67
N VAL A 174 -7.80 -18.89 -13.40
CA VAL A 174 -6.93 -17.85 -13.94
C VAL A 174 -5.60 -18.44 -14.44
N ASP A 175 -4.94 -17.74 -15.34
CA ASP A 175 -3.63 -18.12 -15.86
C ASP A 175 -2.53 -18.01 -14.77
N ASP A 176 -1.47 -18.80 -14.90
CA ASP A 176 -0.31 -18.81 -13.98
C ASP A 176 0.36 -17.43 -13.77
N ARG A 177 0.28 -16.55 -14.77
CA ARG A 177 0.84 -15.18 -14.72
C ARG A 177 0.11 -14.26 -13.73
N VAL A 178 -1.12 -14.59 -13.34
CA VAL A 178 -1.93 -13.74 -12.46
C VAL A 178 -1.30 -13.63 -11.07
N GLY A 179 -0.73 -14.72 -10.55
CA GLY A 179 -0.07 -14.70 -9.23
C GLY A 179 1.17 -13.80 -9.19
N SER A 180 1.99 -13.79 -10.24
CA SER A 180 3.18 -12.92 -10.30
C SER A 180 2.82 -11.44 -10.44
N GLU A 181 1.82 -11.12 -11.27
CA GLU A 181 1.30 -9.75 -11.39
C GLU A 181 0.64 -9.27 -10.09
N LEU A 182 -0.15 -10.12 -9.42
CA LEU A 182 -0.76 -9.80 -8.12
C LEU A 182 0.29 -9.39 -7.08
N ARG A 183 1.40 -10.13 -7.00
CA ARG A 183 2.51 -9.82 -6.08
C ARG A 183 3.12 -8.46 -6.38
N LEU A 184 3.26 -8.08 -7.66
CA LEU A 184 3.79 -6.77 -8.06
C LEU A 184 2.80 -5.64 -7.74
N ARG A 185 1.49 -5.85 -7.95
CA ARG A 185 0.43 -4.89 -7.63
C ARG A 185 0.35 -4.58 -6.13
N GLY A 186 0.34 -5.63 -5.29
CA GLY A 186 0.38 -5.47 -3.83
C GLY A 186 1.63 -4.71 -3.37
N ALA A 187 2.80 -5.10 -3.89
CA ALA A 187 4.07 -4.44 -3.56
C ALA A 187 4.13 -2.97 -3.97
N PHE A 188 3.64 -2.64 -5.17
CA PHE A 188 3.53 -1.25 -5.62
C PHE A 188 2.60 -0.44 -4.70
N GLY A 189 1.41 -0.98 -4.40
CA GLY A 189 0.45 -0.32 -3.53
C GLY A 189 1.01 -0.05 -2.13
N ARG A 190 1.67 -1.05 -1.52
CA ARG A 190 2.35 -0.87 -0.23
C ARG A 190 3.52 0.09 -0.30
N ALA A 191 4.31 0.09 -1.37
CA ALA A 191 5.40 1.04 -1.55
C ALA A 191 4.89 2.49 -1.59
N ALA A 192 3.78 2.76 -2.29
CA ALA A 192 3.16 4.08 -2.34
C ALA A 192 2.66 4.54 -0.95
N LEU A 193 1.97 3.65 -0.23
CA LEU A 193 1.51 3.91 1.14
C LEU A 193 2.68 4.16 2.11
N LEU A 194 3.76 3.37 2.03
CA LEU A 194 4.97 3.56 2.81
C LEU A 194 5.64 4.91 2.54
N ALA A 195 5.76 5.31 1.27
CA ALA A 195 6.31 6.61 0.89
C ALA A 195 5.47 7.76 1.48
N GLY A 196 4.14 7.64 1.44
CA GLY A 196 3.21 8.56 2.09
C GLY A 196 3.41 8.64 3.60
N ALA A 197 3.39 7.50 4.30
CA ALA A 197 3.57 7.45 5.75
C ALA A 197 4.93 8.00 6.19
N ALA A 198 5.98 7.79 5.40
CA ALA A 198 7.29 8.36 5.64
C ALA A 198 7.27 9.89 5.49
N ARG A 199 6.58 10.43 4.48
CA ARG A 199 6.33 11.88 4.33
C ARG A 199 5.59 12.43 5.55
N GLY A 200 4.50 11.80 5.97
CA GLY A 200 3.72 12.24 7.15
C GLY A 200 4.54 12.26 8.44
N ALA A 201 5.35 11.22 8.68
CA ALA A 201 6.25 11.18 9.83
C ALA A 201 7.32 12.29 9.79
N LEU A 202 7.89 12.58 8.61
CA LEU A 202 8.84 13.68 8.43
C LEU A 202 8.18 15.04 8.65
N THR A 203 7.00 15.28 8.07
CA THR A 203 6.22 16.52 8.24
C THR A 203 5.96 16.80 9.72
N ALA A 204 5.49 15.80 10.46
CA ALA A 204 5.28 15.90 11.90
C ALA A 204 6.59 16.24 12.66
N ALA A 205 7.70 15.59 12.30
CA ALA A 205 9.00 15.83 12.93
C ALA A 205 9.54 17.24 12.66
N VAL A 206 9.41 17.74 11.43
CA VAL A 206 9.80 19.11 11.06
C VAL A 206 8.96 20.13 11.81
N GLN A 207 7.64 19.93 11.85
CA GLN A 207 6.72 20.80 12.58
C GLN A 207 7.10 20.87 14.08
N TYR A 208 7.20 19.70 14.73
CA TYR A 208 7.56 19.63 16.15
C TYR A 208 8.93 20.26 16.43
N ALA A 209 9.89 20.10 15.52
CA ALA A 209 11.21 20.71 15.67
C ALA A 209 11.18 22.24 15.60
N GLY A 210 10.25 22.81 14.85
CA GLY A 210 10.02 24.25 14.76
C GLY A 210 9.31 24.83 15.99
N GLU A 211 8.41 24.06 16.60
CA GLU A 211 7.57 24.50 17.72
C GLU A 211 8.24 24.30 19.09
N ARG A 212 8.96 23.18 19.27
CA ARG A 212 9.51 22.82 20.58
C ARG A 212 10.71 23.67 20.96
N ILE A 213 10.62 24.42 22.06
CA ILE A 213 11.71 25.25 22.59
C ILE A 213 12.49 24.50 23.68
N GLN A 214 13.82 24.40 23.52
CA GLN A 214 14.76 23.94 24.54
C GLN A 214 16.05 24.78 24.48
N PHE A 215 16.67 24.99 25.63
CA PHE A 215 17.86 25.86 25.75
C PHE A 215 17.68 27.23 25.07
N GLY A 216 16.49 27.83 25.24
CA GLY A 216 16.17 29.18 24.77
C GLY A 216 15.86 29.33 23.28
N ARG A 217 15.75 28.26 22.49
CA ARG A 217 15.38 28.33 21.06
C ARG A 217 14.68 27.07 20.55
N PRO A 218 14.02 27.12 19.37
CA PRO A 218 13.46 25.93 18.74
C PRO A 218 14.51 24.83 18.53
N ILE A 219 14.14 23.57 18.76
CA ILE A 219 15.09 22.44 18.64
C ILE A 219 15.61 22.25 17.20
N GLY A 220 14.85 22.69 16.19
CA GLY A 220 15.28 22.72 14.79
C GLY A 220 16.45 23.68 14.51
N ARG A 221 16.89 24.48 15.49
CA ARG A 221 18.11 25.32 15.41
C ARG A 221 19.38 24.60 15.87
N PHE A 222 19.29 23.37 16.38
CA PHE A 222 20.47 22.56 16.71
C PHE A 222 20.90 21.74 15.49
N GLN A 223 22.19 21.81 15.15
CA GLN A 223 22.76 21.11 13.98
C GLN A 223 22.46 19.61 13.98
N ALA A 224 22.52 18.95 15.13
CA ALA A 224 22.23 17.52 15.25
C ALA A 224 20.79 17.17 14.79
N ILE A 225 19.81 18.01 15.15
CA ILE A 225 18.42 17.85 14.71
C ILE A 225 18.29 18.13 13.21
N GLN A 226 18.97 19.17 12.71
CA GLN A 226 18.96 19.50 11.27
C GLN A 226 19.54 18.36 10.42
N GLN A 227 20.64 17.75 10.88
CA GLN A 227 21.27 16.61 10.20
C GLN A 227 20.34 15.38 10.19
N GLN A 228 19.66 15.10 11.30
CA GLN A 228 18.67 14.04 11.36
C GLN A 228 17.52 14.27 10.40
N LEU A 229 16.92 15.47 10.42
CA LEU A 229 15.81 15.82 9.52
C LEU A 229 16.25 15.80 8.04
N ALA A 230 17.47 16.25 7.73
CA ALA A 230 18.01 16.18 6.38
C ALA A 230 18.21 14.73 5.89
N LEU A 231 18.67 13.83 6.77
CA LEU A 231 18.78 12.41 6.45
C LEU A 231 17.40 11.78 6.19
N ALA A 232 16.42 12.03 7.06
CA ALA A 232 15.05 11.55 6.86
C ALA A 232 14.43 12.12 5.58
N ALA A 233 14.66 13.39 5.26
CA ALA A 233 14.22 14.00 4.01
C ALA A 233 14.85 13.34 2.78
N GLY A 234 16.13 12.96 2.84
CA GLY A 234 16.79 12.21 1.77
C GLY A 234 16.16 10.84 1.54
N GLU A 235 15.85 10.11 2.61
CA GLU A 235 15.15 8.81 2.52
C GLU A 235 13.75 8.95 1.91
N VAL A 236 12.97 9.93 2.38
CA VAL A 236 11.62 10.20 1.84
C VAL A 236 11.69 10.56 0.36
N ALA A 237 12.61 11.44 -0.04
CA ALA A 237 12.76 11.85 -1.43
C ALA A 237 13.15 10.66 -2.34
N ALA A 238 14.04 9.78 -1.87
CA ALA A 238 14.42 8.57 -2.60
C ALA A 238 13.25 7.58 -2.73
N ALA A 239 12.51 7.36 -1.64
CA ALA A 239 11.34 6.49 -1.62
C ALA A 239 10.23 6.97 -2.58
N GLN A 240 9.88 8.26 -2.53
CA GLN A 240 8.89 8.87 -3.42
C GLN A 240 9.33 8.79 -4.89
N SER A 241 10.60 9.06 -5.17
CA SER A 241 11.15 8.97 -6.53
C SER A 241 11.07 7.55 -7.09
N ALA A 242 11.38 6.54 -6.27
CA ALA A 242 11.30 5.14 -6.68
C ALA A 242 9.86 4.71 -7.00
N VAL A 243 8.89 5.10 -6.17
CA VAL A 243 7.45 4.86 -6.43
C VAL A 243 7.01 5.57 -7.72
N ALA A 244 7.39 6.83 -7.92
CA ALA A 244 7.02 7.58 -9.12
C ALA A 244 7.61 6.98 -10.41
N VAL A 245 8.84 6.44 -10.35
CA VAL A 245 9.44 5.71 -11.48
C VAL A 245 8.68 4.42 -11.76
N ALA A 246 8.33 3.65 -10.72
CA ALA A 246 7.55 2.42 -10.87
C ALA A 246 6.18 2.71 -11.50
N ALA A 247 5.45 3.70 -10.99
CA ALA A 247 4.15 4.11 -11.51
C ALA A 247 4.19 4.43 -13.01
N ARG A 248 5.12 5.32 -13.42
CA ARG A 248 5.29 5.69 -14.84
C ARG A 248 5.66 4.51 -15.74
N LYS A 249 6.46 3.57 -15.24
CA LYS A 249 6.82 2.36 -16.01
C LYS A 249 5.64 1.42 -16.14
N ILE A 250 4.84 1.24 -15.08
CA ILE A 250 3.60 0.44 -15.12
C ILE A 250 2.65 1.02 -16.17
N ASP A 251 2.41 2.34 -16.15
CA ASP A 251 1.50 2.98 -17.11
C ASP A 251 1.98 2.86 -18.57
N ARG A 252 3.30 2.84 -18.78
CA ARG A 252 3.88 2.75 -20.12
C ARG A 252 3.90 1.32 -20.67
N ALA A 253 4.20 0.34 -19.84
CA ALA A 253 4.58 -1.01 -20.29
C ALA A 253 3.74 -2.15 -19.68
N GLY A 254 3.01 -1.88 -18.60
CA GLY A 254 2.24 -2.89 -17.85
C GLY A 254 3.11 -3.86 -17.04
N PHE A 255 2.47 -4.65 -16.19
CA PHE A 255 3.17 -5.54 -15.25
C PHE A 255 3.91 -6.72 -15.88
N GLY A 256 3.66 -7.02 -17.16
CA GLY A 256 4.37 -8.08 -17.88
C GLY A 256 5.81 -7.72 -18.28
N ASP A 257 6.21 -6.46 -18.14
CA ASP A 257 7.52 -5.97 -18.55
C ASP A 257 8.60 -6.17 -17.46
N ALA A 258 9.79 -6.62 -17.86
CA ALA A 258 10.90 -6.88 -16.93
C ALA A 258 11.41 -5.60 -16.24
N GLU A 259 11.36 -4.44 -16.92
CA GLU A 259 11.72 -3.16 -16.32
C GLU A 259 10.70 -2.73 -15.26
N VAL A 260 9.42 -3.11 -15.41
CA VAL A 260 8.38 -2.88 -14.41
C VAL A 260 8.62 -3.75 -13.18
N GLN A 261 8.94 -5.03 -13.38
CA GLN A 261 9.29 -5.93 -12.28
C GLN A 261 10.46 -5.37 -11.46
N LEU A 262 11.51 -4.88 -12.11
CA LEU A 262 12.64 -4.24 -11.44
C LEU A 262 12.23 -2.96 -10.70
N ALA A 263 11.47 -2.08 -11.35
CA ALA A 263 11.09 -0.80 -10.76
C ALA A 263 10.21 -0.97 -9.52
N VAL A 264 9.26 -1.91 -9.54
CA VAL A 264 8.41 -2.25 -8.38
C VAL A 264 9.26 -2.85 -7.26
N ALA A 265 10.17 -3.78 -7.58
CA ALA A 265 11.07 -4.37 -6.59
C ALA A 265 11.97 -3.32 -5.92
N ALA A 266 12.55 -2.42 -6.72
CA ALA A 266 13.35 -1.31 -6.21
C ALA A 266 12.52 -0.35 -5.35
N ALA A 267 11.30 -0.01 -5.76
CA ALA A 267 10.40 0.85 -4.98
C ALA A 267 10.02 0.21 -3.64
N LYS A 268 9.61 -1.05 -3.63
CA LYS A 268 9.25 -1.76 -2.39
C LYS A 268 10.45 -1.94 -1.47
N SER A 269 11.63 -2.27 -2.00
CA SER A 269 12.87 -2.33 -1.21
C SER A 269 13.21 -0.97 -0.59
N ARG A 270 13.31 0.10 -1.41
CA ARG A 270 13.71 1.43 -0.94
C ARG A 270 12.75 2.05 0.07
N THR A 271 11.46 1.86 -0.12
CA THR A 271 10.43 2.33 0.84
C THR A 271 10.46 1.54 2.15
N SER A 272 10.71 0.23 2.11
CA SER A 272 10.80 -0.62 3.31
C SER A 272 12.07 -0.32 4.14
N GLU A 273 13.20 -0.04 3.49
CA GLU A 273 14.43 0.39 4.17
C GLU A 273 14.27 1.79 4.78
N ALA A 274 13.70 2.74 4.02
CA ALA A 274 13.44 4.11 4.49
C ALA A 274 12.53 4.14 5.73
N ALA A 275 11.56 3.22 5.82
CA ALA A 275 10.62 3.12 6.94
C ALA A 275 11.33 3.08 8.31
N GLY A 276 12.37 2.26 8.45
CA GLY A 276 13.12 2.13 9.70
C GLY A 276 13.97 3.36 10.04
N VAL A 277 14.55 4.02 9.03
CA VAL A 277 15.35 5.23 9.21
C VAL A 277 14.47 6.41 9.62
N VAL A 278 13.38 6.64 8.88
CA VAL A 278 12.45 7.75 9.09
C VAL A 278 11.73 7.60 10.42
N ALA A 279 11.20 6.42 10.76
CA ALA A 279 10.52 6.21 12.04
C ALA A 279 11.45 6.50 13.23
N ARG A 280 12.68 5.99 13.19
CA ARG A 280 13.68 6.21 14.24
C ARG A 280 14.02 7.69 14.41
N ILE A 281 14.24 8.42 13.31
CA ILE A 281 14.53 9.85 13.35
C ILE A 281 13.33 10.63 13.87
N ALA A 282 12.13 10.35 13.39
CA ALA A 282 10.93 11.05 13.81
C ALA A 282 10.69 10.89 15.33
N HIS A 283 10.83 9.67 15.86
CA HIS A 283 10.75 9.42 17.31
C HIS A 283 11.87 10.13 18.08
N GLN A 284 13.09 10.13 17.57
CA GLN A 284 14.22 10.82 18.21
C GLN A 284 14.02 12.34 18.30
N VAL A 285 13.42 12.95 17.27
CA VAL A 285 13.11 14.39 17.25
C VAL A 285 12.00 14.73 18.25
N HIS A 286 10.97 13.88 18.37
CA HIS A 286 9.88 14.10 19.32
C HIS A 286 10.29 13.84 20.77
N GLY A 287 11.20 12.88 20.99
CA GLY A 287 11.55 12.41 22.33
C GLY A 287 10.38 11.64 22.97
N ALA A 288 10.24 11.72 24.30
CA ALA A 288 9.27 10.91 25.04
C ALA A 288 7.81 11.06 24.54
N ILE A 289 7.40 12.25 24.09
CA ILE A 289 6.03 12.48 23.60
C ILE A 289 5.73 11.66 22.33
N GLY A 290 6.73 11.37 21.50
CA GLY A 290 6.55 10.58 20.27
C GLY A 290 6.13 9.14 20.54
N PHE A 291 6.37 8.63 21.75
CA PHE A 291 6.04 7.26 22.17
C PHE A 291 4.69 7.14 22.88
N THR A 292 4.01 8.24 23.18
CA THR A 292 2.73 8.19 23.90
C THR A 292 1.59 7.86 22.94
N ARG A 293 0.50 7.27 23.46
CA ARG A 293 -0.66 6.87 22.64
C ARG A 293 -1.41 8.09 22.08
N GLU A 294 -1.36 9.20 22.79
CA GLU A 294 -2.04 10.45 22.47
C GLU A 294 -1.36 11.19 21.30
N HIS A 295 -0.08 10.92 21.03
CA HIS A 295 0.62 11.60 19.95
C HIS A 295 0.39 10.91 18.60
N ARG A 296 -0.02 11.70 17.61
CA ARG A 296 -0.40 11.22 16.27
C ARG A 296 0.76 10.61 15.46
N LEU A 297 2.01 10.90 15.83
CA LEU A 297 3.20 10.29 15.21
C LEU A 297 3.14 8.76 15.17
N ARG A 298 2.51 8.13 16.18
CA ARG A 298 2.36 6.67 16.19
C ARG A 298 1.60 6.17 14.96
N LEU A 299 0.63 6.93 14.44
CA LEU A 299 -0.26 6.49 13.36
C LEU A 299 0.53 6.19 12.08
N THR A 300 1.46 7.08 11.71
CA THR A 300 2.32 6.89 10.54
C THR A 300 3.48 5.95 10.86
N THR A 301 4.14 6.08 12.02
CA THR A 301 5.32 5.26 12.33
C THR A 301 5.01 3.79 12.60
N THR A 302 3.87 3.45 13.19
CA THR A 302 3.45 2.03 13.33
C THR A 302 3.07 1.41 11.99
N ARG A 303 2.50 2.19 11.06
CA ARG A 303 2.25 1.76 9.67
C ARG A 303 3.53 1.53 8.89
N LEU A 304 4.55 2.38 9.07
CA LEU A 304 5.90 2.13 8.55
C LEU A 304 6.44 0.77 9.01
N TRP A 305 6.23 0.41 10.29
CA TRP A 305 6.63 -0.88 10.83
C TRP A 305 5.76 -2.05 10.36
N ALA A 306 4.46 -1.86 10.18
CA ALA A 306 3.56 -2.90 9.73
C ALA A 306 3.77 -3.22 8.24
N TRP A 307 3.78 -2.20 7.39
CA TRP A 307 3.73 -2.37 5.94
C TRP A 307 5.09 -2.72 5.32
N ARG A 308 6.22 -2.50 6.00
CA ARG A 308 7.55 -2.86 5.48
C ARG A 308 7.69 -4.36 5.18
N ASP A 309 6.94 -5.20 5.89
CA ASP A 309 6.97 -6.67 5.74
C ASP A 309 5.68 -7.22 5.09
N GLU A 310 4.72 -6.37 4.74
CA GLU A 310 3.54 -6.75 3.96
C GLU A 310 3.86 -6.71 2.46
N ASP A 311 3.22 -7.60 1.69
CA ASP A 311 3.49 -7.81 0.26
C ASP A 311 4.98 -8.07 -0.06
N GLY A 312 5.63 -8.82 0.83
CA GLY A 312 7.03 -9.23 0.73
C GLY A 312 7.99 -8.29 1.46
N SER A 313 8.93 -8.89 2.18
CA SER A 313 9.93 -8.18 2.98
C SER A 313 10.99 -7.48 2.12
N GLU A 314 11.69 -6.51 2.72
CA GLU A 314 12.84 -5.84 2.10
C GLU A 314 13.87 -6.83 1.55
N ALA A 315 14.16 -7.90 2.30
CA ALA A 315 15.11 -8.94 1.89
C ALA A 315 14.63 -9.69 0.64
N GLU A 316 13.37 -10.11 0.57
CA GLU A 316 12.82 -10.79 -0.60
C GLU A 316 12.87 -9.93 -1.87
N TRP A 317 12.57 -8.64 -1.76
CA TRP A 317 12.61 -7.72 -2.89
C TRP A 317 14.05 -7.40 -3.31
N ASN A 318 14.98 -7.30 -2.36
CA ASN A 318 16.42 -7.18 -2.66
C ASN A 318 16.97 -8.44 -3.34
N ASP A 319 16.53 -9.63 -2.94
CA ASP A 319 16.90 -10.89 -3.60
C ASP A 319 16.40 -10.92 -5.05
N LEU A 320 15.19 -10.42 -5.31
CA LEU A 320 14.69 -10.28 -6.68
C LEU A 320 15.53 -9.29 -7.50
N VAL A 321 15.84 -8.11 -6.96
CA VAL A 321 16.72 -7.13 -7.62
C VAL A 321 18.09 -7.76 -7.93
N GLY A 322 18.67 -8.48 -6.97
CA GLY A 322 19.94 -9.19 -7.14
C GLY A 322 19.88 -10.27 -8.22
N ARG A 323 18.82 -11.08 -8.26
CA ARG A 323 18.62 -12.08 -9.32
C ARG A 323 18.50 -11.43 -10.70
N LEU A 324 17.68 -10.39 -10.84
CA LEU A 324 17.54 -9.65 -12.11
C LEU A 324 18.88 -9.06 -12.57
N ALA A 325 19.69 -8.54 -11.64
CA ALA A 325 21.04 -8.04 -11.93
C ALA A 325 22.00 -9.14 -12.41
N LEU A 326 21.94 -10.32 -11.80
CA LEU A 326 22.75 -11.47 -12.22
C LEU A 326 22.32 -11.99 -13.60
N GLU A 327 21.01 -12.06 -13.86
CA GLU A 327 20.44 -12.47 -15.15
C GLU A 327 20.79 -11.50 -16.29
N ALA A 328 20.82 -10.20 -16.02
CA ALA A 328 21.26 -9.17 -16.97
C ALA A 328 22.74 -9.31 -17.39
N GLY A 329 23.55 -9.95 -16.53
CA GLY A 329 24.97 -10.19 -16.77
C GLY A 329 25.84 -8.92 -16.77
N PRO A 330 27.16 -9.06 -16.99
CA PRO A 330 28.11 -7.95 -16.85
C PRO A 330 27.84 -6.75 -17.76
N ALA A 331 27.31 -7.00 -18.97
CA ALA A 331 27.00 -5.95 -19.93
C ALA A 331 25.62 -5.30 -19.69
N GLY A 332 24.69 -6.01 -19.05
CA GLY A 332 23.33 -5.52 -18.78
C GLY A 332 23.18 -4.79 -17.45
N LEU A 333 24.09 -4.99 -16.49
CA LEU A 333 24.03 -4.37 -15.17
C LEU A 333 24.06 -2.84 -15.23
N TRP A 334 24.97 -2.24 -16.01
CA TRP A 334 25.07 -0.78 -16.08
C TRP A 334 23.83 -0.14 -16.71
N PRO A 335 23.33 -0.60 -17.88
CA PRO A 335 22.04 -0.16 -18.44
C PRO A 335 20.87 -0.30 -17.46
N MET A 336 20.83 -1.39 -16.69
CA MET A 336 19.80 -1.62 -15.67
C MET A 336 19.81 -0.55 -14.58
N VAL A 337 20.99 -0.07 -14.17
CA VAL A 337 21.14 0.95 -13.11
C VAL A 337 20.85 2.36 -13.62
N VAL A 338 21.36 2.72 -14.80
CA VAL A 338 21.25 4.09 -15.33
C VAL A 338 19.99 4.31 -16.17
N GLY A 339 19.26 3.24 -16.47
CA GLY A 339 18.18 3.23 -17.44
C GLY A 339 18.70 3.19 -18.88
N THR A 340 17.86 2.73 -19.79
CA THR A 340 18.11 2.82 -21.23
C THR A 340 17.82 4.26 -21.67
N PRO A 341 18.77 4.99 -22.28
CA PRO A 341 18.60 6.40 -22.67
C PRO A 341 17.49 6.62 -23.70
#